data_AF-A0A1E3QNV7-F1
#
_entry.id   AF-A0A1E3QNV7-F1
#
_cell.length_a   1.000
_cell.length_b   1.000
_cell.length_c   1.000
_cell.angle_alpha   90.00
_cell.angle_beta   90.00
_cell.angle_gamma   90.00
#
_symmetry.space_group_name_H-M   'P 1'
#
loop_
_entity.id
_entity.type
_entity.pdbx_description
1 polymer ?
#
loop_
_entity_poly.entity_id
_entity_poly.type
_entity_poly.pdbx_seq_one_letter_code
_entity_poly.pdbx_strand_id
1 'polypeptide(L)'
;MSDLSEIFQEIQLQINSESQIKDELNAVEDEISVALSSLKKFYLSGSLFQTQPMELHKVINSGVYADTNAKTRVIYHELLDKVTRVPRAAAASSAHKHVKERIVRRINEDAIYVLMLNRYLTRIADIFKEEVASISQPIISDTDIGLILAPEEVARILDIESVNYNDYLMCLLRLSDDLVHYCTQSIIQISIGSGTHAKFQYTLSLINAKLILFLQSGFELLDLKNDGLRRKYDALKYNLKKVNNIVYDLSLRQLLSTQVVLT
;
A
#
# COMPACT_ATOMS: atom_id res chain seq x y z
N MET A 1 55.27 -16.26 13.35
CA MET A 1 54.03 -17.05 13.54
C MET A 1 53.10 -16.46 14.60
N SER A 2 53.60 -15.72 15.61
CA SER A 2 52.78 -15.00 16.61
C SER A 2 51.94 -13.85 16.04
N ASP A 3 52.51 -13.02 15.17
CA ASP A 3 51.79 -11.84 14.61
C ASP A 3 50.57 -12.19 13.77
N LEU A 4 50.60 -13.33 13.06
CA LEU A 4 49.46 -13.77 12.25
C LEU A 4 48.29 -14.23 13.12
N SER A 5 48.53 -14.88 14.26
CA SER A 5 47.44 -15.31 15.14
C SER A 5 46.73 -14.15 15.81
N GLU A 6 47.45 -13.06 16.13
CA GLU A 6 46.85 -11.83 16.66
C GLU A 6 45.97 -11.15 15.60
N ILE A 7 46.44 -11.06 14.36
CA ILE A 7 45.66 -10.53 13.23
C ILE A 7 44.39 -11.37 12.98
N PHE A 8 44.49 -12.71 13.00
CA PHE A 8 43.33 -13.58 12.84
C PHE A 8 42.35 -13.47 14.01
N GLN A 9 42.81 -13.27 15.24
CA GLN A 9 41.94 -13.02 16.39
C GLN A 9 41.22 -11.67 16.27
N GLU A 10 41.91 -10.62 15.83
CA GLU A 10 41.32 -9.30 15.62
C GLU A 10 40.26 -9.31 14.51
N ILE A 11 40.55 -10.01 13.40
CA ILE A 11 39.58 -10.24 12.32
C ILE A 11 38.38 -11.06 12.82
N GLN A 12 38.61 -12.10 13.63
CA GLN A 12 37.52 -12.92 14.16
C GLN A 12 36.62 -12.11 15.12
N LEU A 13 37.19 -11.22 15.94
CA LEU A 13 36.44 -10.31 16.79
C LEU A 13 35.61 -9.32 15.96
N GLN A 14 36.18 -8.78 14.88
CA GLN A 14 35.44 -7.93 13.94
C GLN A 14 34.27 -8.69 13.27
N ILE A 15 34.52 -9.89 12.73
CA ILE A 15 33.48 -10.72 12.11
C ILE A 15 32.36 -11.04 13.09
N ASN A 16 32.70 -11.41 14.33
CA ASN A 16 31.70 -11.71 15.36
C ASN A 16 30.86 -10.46 15.69
N SER A 17 31.47 -9.28 15.76
CA SER A 17 30.75 -8.02 15.98
C SER A 17 29.83 -7.65 14.81
N GLU A 18 30.28 -7.83 13.56
CA GLU A 18 29.46 -7.58 12.36
C GLU A 18 28.30 -8.59 12.27
N SER A 19 28.53 -9.85 12.65
CA SER A 19 27.47 -10.88 12.70
C SER A 19 26.40 -10.53 13.74
N GLN A 20 26.79 -10.09 14.94
CA GLN A 20 25.84 -9.68 15.98
C GLN A 20 24.96 -8.51 15.51
N ILE A 21 25.56 -7.48 14.90
CA ILE A 21 24.83 -6.35 14.33
C ILE A 21 23.84 -6.80 13.25
N LYS A 22 24.25 -7.74 12.40
CA LYS A 22 23.39 -8.29 11.34
C LYS A 22 22.19 -9.05 11.94
N ASP A 23 22.40 -9.83 12.99
CA ASP A 23 21.35 -10.58 13.66
C ASP A 23 20.36 -9.64 14.37
N GLU A 24 20.84 -8.57 15.01
CA GLU A 24 19.99 -7.51 15.58
C GLU A 24 19.16 -6.80 14.48
N LEU A 25 19.77 -6.47 13.34
CA LEU A 25 19.06 -5.85 12.22
C LEU A 25 18.01 -6.77 11.61
N ASN A 26 18.29 -8.08 11.50
CA ASN A 26 17.32 -9.06 11.02
C ASN A 26 16.18 -9.27 12.02
N ALA A 27 16.46 -9.28 13.32
CA ALA A 27 15.42 -9.36 14.36
C ALA A 27 14.49 -8.15 14.30
N VAL A 28 15.04 -6.94 14.13
CA VAL A 28 14.26 -5.73 13.90
C VAL A 28 13.45 -5.82 12.59
N GLU A 29 14.04 -6.34 11.51
CA GLU A 29 13.34 -6.57 10.24
C GLU A 29 12.17 -7.54 10.38
N ASP A 30 12.33 -8.61 11.16
CA ASP A 30 11.26 -9.59 11.43
C ASP A 30 10.15 -8.98 12.28
N GLU A 31 10.48 -8.21 13.32
CA GLU A 31 9.49 -7.47 14.11
C GLU A 31 8.71 -6.45 13.28
N ILE A 32 9.40 -5.68 12.42
CA ILE A 32 8.78 -4.76 11.46
C ILE A 32 7.82 -5.51 10.55
N SER A 33 8.31 -6.62 9.98
CA SER A 33 7.53 -7.47 9.09
C SER A 33 6.27 -7.96 9.80
N VAL A 34 6.35 -8.36 11.08
CA VAL A 34 5.20 -8.79 11.87
C VAL A 34 4.24 -7.64 12.16
N ALA A 35 4.73 -6.49 12.63
CA ALA A 35 3.90 -5.34 13.00
C ALA A 35 3.11 -4.78 11.80
N LEU A 36 3.79 -4.50 10.67
CA LEU A 36 3.13 -3.98 9.47
C LEU A 36 2.35 -5.07 8.73
N SER A 37 2.79 -6.33 8.75
CA SER A 37 1.96 -7.43 8.23
C SER A 37 0.71 -7.66 9.07
N SER A 38 0.73 -7.38 10.37
CA SER A 38 -0.48 -7.50 11.19
C SER A 38 -1.52 -6.45 10.80
N LEU A 39 -1.10 -5.20 10.55
CA LEU A 39 -1.95 -4.14 10.00
C LEU A 39 -2.42 -4.51 8.59
N LYS A 40 -1.52 -4.94 7.71
CA LYS A 40 -1.86 -5.34 6.35
C LYS A 40 -2.82 -6.54 6.32
N LYS A 41 -2.61 -7.55 7.18
CA LYS A 41 -3.55 -8.67 7.36
C LYS A 41 -4.85 -8.18 7.95
N PHE A 42 -4.85 -7.24 8.87
CA PHE A 42 -6.08 -6.65 9.37
C PHE A 42 -6.92 -6.05 8.22
N TYR A 43 -6.29 -5.38 7.24
CA TYR A 43 -6.97 -4.90 6.03
C TYR A 43 -7.35 -5.99 5.02
N LEU A 44 -6.42 -6.90 4.70
CA LEU A 44 -6.58 -7.88 3.61
C LEU A 44 -7.32 -9.15 4.04
N SER A 45 -7.15 -9.58 5.30
CA SER A 45 -7.79 -10.79 5.86
C SER A 45 -9.01 -10.47 6.74
N GLY A 46 -9.11 -9.26 7.28
CA GLY A 46 -10.20 -8.85 8.15
C GLY A 46 -11.42 -8.41 7.36
N SER A 47 -12.19 -9.34 6.80
CA SER A 47 -13.53 -9.13 6.22
C SER A 47 -13.66 -8.10 5.08
N LEU A 48 -12.86 -7.05 4.94
CA LEU A 48 -13.12 -5.87 4.07
C LEU A 48 -13.11 -6.18 2.58
N PHE A 49 -12.07 -6.88 2.10
CA PHE A 49 -12.01 -7.33 0.72
C PHE A 49 -13.05 -8.42 0.42
N GLN A 50 -13.57 -9.02 1.49
CA GLN A 50 -14.66 -9.98 1.49
C GLN A 50 -15.98 -9.35 1.97
N THR A 51 -16.12 -8.03 1.95
CA THR A 51 -17.35 -7.34 2.31
C THR A 51 -17.87 -6.64 1.07
N GLN A 52 -19.19 -6.69 0.92
CA GLN A 52 -19.87 -5.97 -0.14
C GLN A 52 -19.61 -4.45 -0.01
N PRO A 53 -19.40 -3.71 -1.12
CA PRO A 53 -19.11 -2.27 -1.07
C PRO A 53 -20.09 -1.46 -0.22
N MET A 54 -21.39 -1.80 -0.26
CA MET A 54 -22.40 -1.13 0.56
C MET A 54 -22.35 -1.47 2.04
N GLU A 55 -21.73 -2.58 2.45
CA GLU A 55 -21.59 -2.95 3.87
C GLU A 55 -20.28 -2.43 4.48
N LEU A 56 -19.39 -1.90 3.63
CA LEU A 56 -18.08 -1.41 4.03
C LEU A 56 -18.18 -0.31 5.11
N HIS A 57 -19.18 0.57 5.03
CA HIS A 57 -19.40 1.61 6.04
C HIS A 57 -19.67 1.05 7.44
N LYS A 58 -20.31 -0.12 7.56
CA LYS A 58 -20.59 -0.76 8.85
C LYS A 58 -19.30 -1.27 9.49
N VAL A 59 -18.43 -1.86 8.66
CA VAL A 59 -17.13 -2.36 9.09
C VAL A 59 -16.22 -1.20 9.47
N ILE A 60 -16.20 -0.13 8.67
CA ILE A 60 -15.37 1.06 8.93
C ILE A 60 -15.81 1.82 10.20
N ASN A 61 -17.12 2.01 10.40
CA ASN A 61 -17.67 2.70 11.56
C ASN A 61 -17.59 1.91 12.87
N SER A 62 -17.13 0.66 12.85
CA SER A 62 -16.87 -0.14 14.08
C SER A 62 -15.73 0.40 14.96
N GLY A 63 -15.17 1.58 14.62
CA GLY A 63 -14.21 2.33 15.44
C GLY A 63 -12.75 1.94 15.22
N VAL A 64 -12.49 0.80 14.57
CA VAL A 64 -11.11 0.34 14.35
C VAL A 64 -10.39 1.14 13.27
N TYR A 65 -11.13 1.70 12.30
CA TYR A 65 -10.58 2.33 11.08
C TYR A 65 -10.28 3.81 11.23
N ALA A 66 -11.10 4.55 11.98
CA ALA A 66 -10.91 5.99 12.24
C ALA A 66 -9.58 6.28 12.95
N ASP A 67 -9.09 5.34 13.75
CA ASP A 67 -7.82 5.45 14.50
C ASP A 67 -6.61 4.92 13.70
N THR A 68 -6.78 4.44 12.46
CA THR A 68 -5.68 3.72 11.79
C THR A 68 -4.58 4.63 11.27
N ASN A 69 -4.89 5.87 10.88
CA ASN A 69 -3.85 6.82 10.49
C ASN A 69 -2.96 7.15 11.70
N ALA A 70 -3.56 7.31 12.88
CA ALA A 70 -2.83 7.52 14.13
C ALA A 70 -2.02 6.28 14.52
N LYS A 71 -2.60 5.08 14.47
CA LYS A 71 -1.88 3.81 14.73
C LYS A 71 -0.72 3.60 13.77
N THR A 72 -0.92 3.84 12.47
CA THR A 72 0.13 3.73 11.46
C THR A 72 1.26 4.71 11.75
N ARG A 73 0.95 5.95 12.13
CA ARG A 73 1.95 6.95 12.53
C ARG A 73 2.75 6.52 13.77
N VAL A 74 2.07 6.05 14.82
CA VAL A 74 2.72 5.58 16.05
C VAL A 74 3.67 4.43 15.74
N ILE A 75 3.19 3.43 15.01
CA ILE A 75 4.00 2.27 14.61
C ILE A 75 5.17 2.71 13.72
N TYR A 76 4.93 3.63 12.78
CA TYR A 76 5.98 4.15 11.91
C TYR A 76 7.13 4.78 12.69
N HIS A 77 6.83 5.69 13.63
CA HIS A 77 7.88 6.33 14.45
C HIS A 77 8.53 5.35 15.43
N GLU A 78 7.77 4.42 16.03
CA GLU A 78 8.36 3.39 16.90
C GLU A 78 9.38 2.53 16.15
N LEU A 79 9.04 2.12 14.92
CA LEU A 79 9.94 1.33 14.09
C LEU A 79 11.15 2.15 13.62
N LEU A 80 10.96 3.42 13.27
CA LEU A 80 12.06 4.31 12.89
C LEU A 80 13.01 4.56 14.07
N ASP A 81 12.48 4.74 15.27
CA ASP A 81 13.25 4.86 16.51
C ASP A 81 14.06 3.59 16.80
N LYS A 82 13.49 2.40 16.62
CA LYS A 82 14.22 1.14 16.78
C LYS A 82 15.38 1.02 15.78
N VAL A 83 15.16 1.38 14.52
CA VAL A 83 16.21 1.35 13.48
C VAL A 83 17.29 2.41 13.74
N THR A 84 16.96 3.55 14.36
CA THR A 84 17.94 4.57 14.73
C THR A 84 18.73 4.22 16.00
N ARG A 85 18.14 3.46 16.94
CA ARG A 85 18.79 2.97 18.17
C ARG A 85 19.85 1.89 17.93
N VAL A 86 19.80 1.15 16.82
CA VAL A 86 20.89 0.24 16.43
C VAL A 86 22.18 1.07 16.29
N PRO A 87 23.20 0.83 17.15
CA PRO A 87 24.28 1.78 17.40
C PRO A 87 25.07 2.15 16.13
N ARG A 88 25.42 3.43 16.03
CA ARG A 88 26.29 4.01 14.98
C ARG A 88 27.67 3.37 14.89
N ALA A 89 28.09 2.52 15.84
CA ALA A 89 29.33 1.75 15.75
C ALA A 89 29.36 0.83 14.50
N ALA A 90 28.20 0.45 13.97
CA ALA A 90 28.03 -0.26 12.71
C ALA A 90 28.20 0.61 11.45
N ALA A 91 28.26 1.95 11.57
CA ALA A 91 28.26 2.88 10.44
C ALA A 91 29.62 3.02 9.74
N ALA A 92 30.67 2.35 10.23
CA ALA A 92 31.99 2.33 9.61
C ALA A 92 32.09 1.38 8.40
N SER A 93 31.25 0.33 8.36
CA SER A 93 31.21 -0.63 7.25
C SER A 93 30.06 -0.28 6.29
N SER A 94 30.38 -0.06 5.01
CA SER A 94 29.42 0.31 3.96
C SER A 94 28.25 -0.67 3.84
N ALA A 95 28.45 -1.94 4.20
CA ALA A 95 27.44 -2.99 4.16
C ALA A 95 26.28 -2.74 5.13
N HIS A 96 26.54 -2.33 6.38
CA HIS A 96 25.49 -2.08 7.37
C HIS A 96 24.64 -0.87 7.04
N LYS A 97 25.22 0.14 6.36
CA LYS A 97 24.49 1.29 5.84
C LYS A 97 23.43 0.86 4.81
N HIS A 98 23.80 0.00 3.86
CA HIS A 98 22.86 -0.49 2.85
C HIS A 98 21.72 -1.33 3.44
N VAL A 99 22.01 -2.15 4.45
CA VAL A 99 20.99 -2.94 5.16
C VAL A 99 20.01 -2.02 5.88
N LYS A 100 20.51 -1.00 6.58
CA LYS A 100 19.67 -0.01 7.27
C LYS A 100 18.80 0.77 6.29
N GLU A 101 19.37 1.25 5.18
CA GLU A 101 18.61 1.94 4.12
C GLU A 101 17.53 1.03 3.52
N ARG A 102 17.82 -0.26 3.31
CA ARG A 102 16.84 -1.23 2.82
C ARG A 102 15.67 -1.40 3.79
N ILE A 103 15.94 -1.53 5.09
CA ILE A 103 14.91 -1.68 6.12
C ILE A 103 14.05 -0.42 6.19
N VAL A 104 14.65 0.78 6.20
CA VAL A 104 13.90 2.04 6.21
C VAL A 104 13.02 2.18 4.96
N ARG A 105 13.53 1.84 3.78
CA ARG A 105 12.71 1.84 2.54
C ARG A 105 11.52 0.91 2.66
N ARG A 106 11.71 -0.29 3.23
CA ARG A 106 10.62 -1.26 3.45
C ARG A 106 9.57 -0.73 4.41
N ILE A 107 9.98 -0.11 5.53
CA ILE A 107 9.06 0.54 6.49
C ILE A 107 8.26 1.64 5.79
N ASN A 108 8.94 2.52 5.04
CA ASN A 108 8.30 3.61 4.30
C ASN A 108 7.27 3.04 3.31
N GLU A 109 7.68 2.07 2.49
CA GLU A 109 6.81 1.47 1.48
C GLU A 109 5.56 0.81 2.10
N ASP A 110 5.72 0.08 3.19
CA ASP A 110 4.61 -0.60 3.86
C ASP A 110 3.69 0.40 4.60
N ALA A 111 4.24 1.44 5.23
CA ALA A 111 3.46 2.49 5.90
C ALA A 111 2.64 3.33 4.90
N ILE A 112 3.27 3.77 3.80
CA ILE A 112 2.59 4.52 2.73
C ILE A 112 1.47 3.66 2.13
N TYR A 113 1.74 2.39 1.87
CA TYR A 113 0.76 1.47 1.34
C TYR A 113 -0.46 1.29 2.27
N VAL A 114 -0.25 1.17 3.59
CA VAL A 114 -1.36 1.05 4.56
C VAL A 114 -2.22 2.31 4.57
N LEU A 115 -1.61 3.50 4.56
CA LEU A 115 -2.34 4.77 4.50
C LEU A 115 -3.16 4.90 3.20
N MET A 116 -2.56 4.57 2.07
CA MET A 116 -3.21 4.55 0.76
C MET A 116 -4.42 3.62 0.73
N LEU A 117 -4.27 2.42 1.27
CA LEU A 117 -5.34 1.46 1.33
C LEU A 117 -6.48 1.92 2.24
N ASN A 118 -6.15 2.46 3.42
CA ASN A 118 -7.15 3.01 4.34
C ASN A 118 -7.95 4.14 3.68
N ARG A 119 -7.27 5.05 2.98
CA ARG A 119 -7.89 6.15 2.25
C ARG A 119 -8.87 5.64 1.20
N TYR A 120 -8.39 4.77 0.32
CA TYR A 120 -9.20 4.20 -0.75
C TYR A 120 -10.46 3.52 -0.18
N LEU A 121 -10.31 2.64 0.82
CA LEU A 121 -11.45 1.91 1.41
C LEU A 121 -12.46 2.84 2.09
N THR A 122 -11.99 3.85 2.81
CA THR A 122 -12.87 4.84 3.47
C THR A 122 -13.68 5.61 2.43
N ARG A 123 -13.04 6.03 1.33
CA ARG A 123 -13.72 6.74 0.24
C ARG A 123 -14.71 5.86 -0.51
N ILE A 124 -14.38 4.60 -0.75
CA ILE A 124 -15.34 3.63 -1.29
C ILE A 124 -16.53 3.48 -0.34
N ALA A 125 -16.31 3.35 0.97
CA ALA A 125 -17.42 3.23 1.92
C ALA A 125 -18.34 4.46 1.92
N ASP A 126 -17.78 5.67 1.77
CA ASP A 126 -18.56 6.90 1.65
C ASP A 126 -19.38 6.93 0.36
N ILE A 127 -18.77 6.54 -0.78
CA ILE A 127 -19.42 6.51 -2.10
C ILE A 127 -20.59 5.53 -2.12
N PHE A 128 -20.43 4.36 -1.50
CA PHE A 128 -21.44 3.30 -1.48
C PHE A 128 -22.40 3.39 -0.28
N LYS A 129 -22.36 4.47 0.51
CA LYS A 129 -23.27 4.68 1.64
C LYS A 129 -24.72 4.83 1.18
N GLU A 130 -24.93 5.54 0.08
CA GLU A 130 -26.25 5.79 -0.51
C GLU A 130 -26.19 5.52 -2.02
N GLU A 131 -27.30 5.05 -2.60
CA GLU A 131 -27.37 4.81 -4.04
C GLU A 131 -27.54 6.13 -4.78
N VAL A 132 -26.54 6.48 -5.61
CA VAL A 132 -26.51 7.74 -6.36
C VAL A 132 -26.46 7.46 -7.86
N ALA A 133 -27.16 8.28 -8.65
CA ALA A 133 -27.21 8.15 -10.11
C ALA A 133 -25.88 8.52 -10.80
N SER A 134 -25.08 9.40 -10.18
CA SER A 134 -23.78 9.83 -10.67
C SER A 134 -22.75 9.92 -9.54
N ILE A 135 -21.58 9.30 -9.72
CA ILE A 135 -20.46 9.39 -8.79
C ILE A 135 -19.44 10.35 -9.38
N SER A 136 -19.21 11.48 -8.71
CA SER A 136 -18.17 12.46 -9.06
C SER A 136 -17.18 12.55 -7.92
N GLN A 137 -15.95 12.09 -8.14
CA GLN A 137 -14.90 12.08 -7.13
C GLN A 137 -13.54 12.42 -7.74
N PRO A 138 -12.72 13.26 -7.11
CA PRO A 138 -11.38 13.53 -7.58
C PRO A 138 -10.47 12.32 -7.35
N ILE A 139 -9.58 12.02 -8.30
CA ILE A 139 -8.62 10.92 -8.15
C ILE A 139 -7.56 11.28 -7.10
N ILE A 140 -7.00 12.48 -7.23
CA ILE A 140 -6.05 13.10 -6.29
C ILE A 140 -6.62 14.45 -5.89
N SER A 141 -6.58 14.78 -4.61
CA SER A 141 -7.04 16.08 -4.10
C SER A 141 -6.31 16.41 -2.81
N ASP A 142 -5.93 17.69 -2.65
CA ASP A 142 -5.26 18.20 -1.45
C ASP A 142 -6.20 18.40 -0.25
N THR A 143 -7.52 18.37 -0.50
CA THR A 143 -8.57 18.67 0.49
C THR A 143 -9.15 17.43 1.15
N ASP A 144 -8.36 16.38 1.24
CA ASP A 144 -8.73 15.12 1.86
C ASP A 144 -9.83 14.33 1.11
N ILE A 145 -10.28 14.72 -0.08
CA ILE A 145 -11.42 14.09 -0.78
C ILE A 145 -10.98 13.05 -1.82
N GLY A 146 -9.69 13.01 -2.17
CA GLY A 146 -9.17 12.14 -3.24
C GLY A 146 -9.25 10.65 -2.91
N LEU A 147 -9.41 9.81 -3.94
CA LEU A 147 -9.33 8.35 -3.80
C LEU A 147 -7.93 7.86 -3.40
N ILE A 148 -6.89 8.57 -3.85
CA ILE A 148 -5.48 8.27 -3.56
C ILE A 148 -4.90 9.45 -2.77
N LEU A 149 -4.06 9.18 -1.77
CA LEU A 149 -3.35 10.22 -1.00
C LEU A 149 -2.27 10.88 -1.86
N ALA A 150 -2.16 12.21 -1.80
CA ALA A 150 -1.02 12.91 -2.40
C ALA A 150 0.27 12.68 -1.57
N PRO A 151 1.48 12.75 -2.16
CA PRO A 151 2.74 12.67 -1.43
C PRO A 151 2.83 13.66 -0.25
N GLU A 152 2.27 14.85 -0.42
CA GLU A 152 2.22 15.92 0.59
C GLU A 152 1.27 15.57 1.74
N GLU A 153 0.17 14.86 1.47
CA GLU A 153 -0.73 14.33 2.50
C GLU A 153 -0.06 13.23 3.30
N VAL A 154 0.66 12.33 2.63
CA VAL A 154 1.44 11.28 3.27
C VAL A 154 2.50 11.88 4.20
N ALA A 155 3.22 12.90 3.74
CA ALA A 155 4.20 13.62 4.54
C ALA A 155 3.56 14.24 5.81
N ARG A 156 2.38 14.85 5.67
CA ARG A 156 1.62 15.43 6.79
C ARG A 156 1.14 14.37 7.80
N ILE A 157 0.66 13.23 7.33
CA ILE A 157 0.16 12.16 8.22
C ILE A 157 1.30 11.49 8.97
N LEU A 158 2.43 11.25 8.30
CA LEU A 158 3.60 10.59 8.90
C LEU A 158 4.54 11.55 9.63
N ASP A 159 4.32 12.86 9.54
CA ASP A 159 5.16 13.90 10.16
C ASP A 159 6.62 13.84 9.68
N ILE A 160 6.81 13.79 8.36
CA ILE A 160 8.11 13.69 7.68
C ILE A 160 8.29 14.90 6.75
N GLU A 161 9.53 15.38 6.61
CA GLU A 161 9.87 16.52 5.74
C GLU A 161 9.56 16.28 4.25
N SER A 162 9.83 15.07 3.74
CA SER A 162 9.56 14.71 2.35
C SER A 162 9.42 13.20 2.16
N VAL A 163 8.59 12.81 1.19
CA VAL A 163 8.38 11.41 0.81
C VAL A 163 9.29 11.06 -0.37
N ASN A 164 9.94 9.90 -0.31
CA ASN A 164 10.67 9.37 -1.44
C ASN A 164 9.70 8.92 -2.54
N TYR A 165 9.73 9.59 -3.69
CA TYR A 165 8.87 9.28 -4.84
C TYR A 165 9.00 7.84 -5.34
N ASN A 166 10.20 7.24 -5.25
CA ASN A 166 10.37 5.86 -5.68
C ASN A 166 9.55 4.88 -4.82
N ASP A 167 9.53 5.11 -3.51
CA ASP A 167 8.80 4.27 -2.56
C ASP A 167 7.29 4.49 -2.76
N TYR A 168 6.87 5.74 -2.92
CA TYR A 168 5.48 6.11 -3.24
C TYR A 168 4.97 5.46 -4.54
N LEU A 169 5.73 5.54 -5.64
CA LEU A 169 5.35 4.93 -6.92
C LEU A 169 5.24 3.40 -6.81
N MET A 170 6.12 2.77 -6.03
CA MET A 170 6.07 1.35 -5.79
C MET A 170 4.81 0.95 -5.00
N CYS A 171 4.41 1.76 -4.03
CA CYS A 171 3.15 1.60 -3.30
C CYS A 171 1.92 1.72 -4.21
N LEU A 172 1.91 2.69 -5.14
CA LEU A 172 0.81 2.83 -6.11
C LEU A 172 0.66 1.59 -6.99
N LEU A 173 1.78 1.02 -7.45
CA LEU A 173 1.76 -0.23 -8.23
C LEU A 173 1.24 -1.40 -7.40
N ARG A 174 1.66 -1.52 -6.13
CA ARG A 174 1.12 -2.54 -5.20
C ARG A 174 -0.39 -2.37 -5.00
N LEU A 175 -0.84 -1.13 -4.77
CA LEU A 175 -2.26 -0.83 -4.59
C LEU A 175 -3.06 -1.28 -5.82
N SER A 176 -2.55 -1.05 -7.04
CA SER A 176 -3.23 -1.46 -8.27
C SER A 176 -3.54 -2.96 -8.32
N ASP A 177 -2.63 -3.82 -7.86
CA ASP A 177 -2.82 -5.27 -7.80
C ASP A 177 -4.01 -5.62 -6.88
N ASP A 178 -4.05 -4.97 -5.70
CA ASP A 178 -5.09 -5.20 -4.71
C ASP A 178 -6.45 -4.63 -5.14
N LEU A 179 -6.47 -3.52 -5.88
CA LEU A 179 -7.71 -2.96 -6.45
C LEU A 179 -8.39 -3.94 -7.42
N VAL A 180 -7.59 -4.61 -8.26
CA VAL A 180 -8.10 -5.64 -9.17
C VAL A 180 -8.58 -6.86 -8.40
N HIS A 181 -7.84 -7.26 -7.35
CA HIS A 181 -8.25 -8.34 -6.47
C HIS A 181 -9.60 -8.03 -5.81
N TYR A 182 -9.73 -6.84 -5.21
CA TYR A 182 -10.95 -6.38 -4.58
C TYR A 182 -12.13 -6.38 -5.54
N CYS A 183 -11.94 -5.81 -6.74
CA CYS A 183 -12.98 -5.80 -7.76
C CYS A 183 -13.49 -7.21 -8.08
N THR A 184 -12.57 -8.18 -8.20
CA THR A 184 -12.94 -9.58 -8.49
C THR A 184 -13.71 -10.19 -7.31
N GLN A 185 -13.25 -9.97 -6.07
CA GLN A 185 -13.90 -10.49 -4.87
C GLN A 185 -15.29 -9.88 -4.68
N SER A 186 -15.42 -8.56 -4.81
CA SER A 186 -16.71 -7.87 -4.70
C SER A 186 -17.72 -8.43 -5.70
N ILE A 187 -17.33 -8.67 -6.96
CA ILE A 187 -18.22 -9.25 -7.97
C ILE A 187 -18.71 -10.64 -7.58
N ILE A 188 -17.81 -11.51 -7.11
CA ILE A 188 -18.16 -12.85 -6.65
C ILE A 188 -19.20 -12.75 -5.52
N GLN A 189 -18.97 -11.85 -4.58
CA GLN A 189 -19.86 -11.69 -3.42
C GLN A 189 -21.21 -11.08 -3.76
N ILE A 190 -21.25 -10.09 -4.64
CA ILE A 190 -22.50 -9.51 -5.14
C ILE A 190 -23.28 -10.58 -5.93
N SER A 191 -22.59 -11.45 -6.67
CA SER A 191 -23.24 -12.50 -7.45
C SER A 191 -23.85 -13.61 -6.58
N ILE A 192 -23.24 -13.90 -5.42
CA ILE A 192 -23.76 -14.87 -4.44
C ILE A 192 -24.85 -14.24 -3.57
N GLY A 193 -24.65 -12.99 -3.15
CA GLY A 193 -25.60 -12.24 -2.33
C GLY A 193 -26.69 -11.62 -3.18
N SER A 194 -27.86 -12.27 -3.30
CA SER A 194 -29.04 -11.73 -3.98
C SER A 194 -29.54 -10.43 -3.33
N GLY A 195 -28.95 -9.29 -3.69
CA GLY A 195 -29.26 -7.98 -3.11
C GLY A 195 -29.95 -7.03 -4.08
N THR A 196 -30.91 -6.26 -3.57
CA THR A 196 -31.70 -5.24 -4.30
C THR A 196 -30.84 -4.17 -4.98
N HIS A 197 -29.59 -3.96 -4.51
CA HIS A 197 -28.67 -2.93 -5.00
C HIS A 197 -27.45 -3.49 -5.76
N ALA A 198 -27.51 -4.75 -6.24
CA ALA A 198 -26.38 -5.40 -6.92
C ALA A 198 -25.82 -4.58 -8.11
N LYS A 199 -26.69 -3.94 -8.89
CA LYS A 199 -26.29 -3.12 -10.04
C LYS A 199 -25.43 -1.91 -9.65
N PHE A 200 -25.83 -1.21 -8.59
CA PHE A 200 -25.07 -0.09 -8.07
C PHE A 200 -23.69 -0.54 -7.59
N GLN A 201 -23.60 -1.67 -6.89
CA GLN A 201 -22.33 -2.19 -6.36
C GLN A 201 -21.33 -2.61 -7.45
N TYR A 202 -21.80 -3.07 -8.61
CA TYR A 202 -20.92 -3.37 -9.75
C TYR A 202 -20.19 -2.14 -10.30
N THR A 203 -20.66 -0.92 -9.99
CA THR A 203 -20.02 0.34 -10.36
C THR A 203 -18.60 0.50 -9.79
N LEU A 204 -18.25 -0.26 -8.74
CA LEU A 204 -16.88 -0.33 -8.21
C LEU A 204 -15.87 -0.69 -9.31
N SER A 205 -16.24 -1.59 -10.22
CA SER A 205 -15.38 -1.99 -11.33
C SER A 205 -15.03 -0.82 -12.25
N LEU A 206 -15.97 0.10 -12.47
CA LEU A 206 -15.78 1.29 -13.29
C LEU A 206 -14.88 2.32 -12.61
N ILE A 207 -15.04 2.49 -11.28
CA ILE A 207 -14.15 3.34 -10.48
C ILE A 207 -12.71 2.82 -10.59
N ASN A 208 -12.50 1.52 -10.36
CA ASN A 208 -11.17 0.91 -10.40
C ASN A 208 -10.57 0.93 -11.80
N ALA A 209 -11.37 0.73 -12.85
CA ALA A 209 -10.90 0.82 -14.23
C ALA A 209 -10.34 2.21 -14.55
N LYS A 210 -11.09 3.26 -14.19
CA LYS A 210 -10.67 4.65 -14.41
C LYS A 210 -9.45 5.01 -13.58
N LEU A 211 -9.38 4.53 -12.34
CA LEU A 211 -8.23 4.73 -11.46
C LEU A 211 -6.96 4.10 -12.02
N ILE A 212 -7.03 2.84 -12.45
CA ILE A 212 -5.88 2.13 -13.03
C ILE A 212 -5.46 2.75 -14.37
N LEU A 213 -6.42 3.21 -15.18
CA LEU A 213 -6.13 3.93 -16.42
C LEU A 213 -5.38 5.24 -16.13
N PHE A 214 -5.84 6.01 -15.16
CA PHE A 214 -5.17 7.24 -14.72
C PHE A 214 -3.75 6.95 -14.23
N LEU A 215 -3.55 5.90 -13.43
CA LEU A 215 -2.22 5.47 -13.00
C LEU A 215 -1.35 5.11 -14.20
N GLN A 216 -1.85 4.31 -15.14
CA GLN A 216 -1.09 3.93 -16.34
C GLN A 216 -0.65 5.17 -17.13
N SER A 217 -1.57 6.09 -17.42
CA SER A 217 -1.23 7.34 -18.12
C SER A 217 -0.21 8.18 -17.34
N GLY A 218 -0.29 8.21 -16.00
CA GLY A 218 0.71 8.86 -15.16
C GLY A 218 2.09 8.20 -15.26
N PHE A 219 2.17 6.86 -15.26
CA PHE A 219 3.43 6.13 -15.41
C PHE A 219 4.02 6.22 -16.82
N GLU A 220 3.19 6.37 -17.86
CA GLU A 220 3.66 6.59 -19.24
C GLU A 220 4.40 7.92 -19.41
N LEU A 221 4.09 8.93 -18.59
CA LEU A 221 4.79 10.22 -18.58
C LEU A 221 6.15 10.16 -17.88
N LEU A 222 6.42 9.11 -17.10
CA LEU A 222 7.63 8.99 -16.29
C LEU A 222 8.70 8.18 -17.04
N ASP A 223 9.92 8.73 -17.13
CA ASP A 223 11.09 7.96 -17.54
C ASP A 223 11.61 7.09 -16.37
N LEU A 224 11.08 5.88 -16.25
CA LEU A 224 11.39 4.95 -15.16
C LEU A 224 12.81 4.35 -15.33
N LYS A 225 13.80 4.95 -14.67
CA LYS A 225 15.17 4.43 -14.60
C LYS A 225 15.37 3.28 -13.60
N ASN A 226 14.40 3.05 -12.72
CA ASN A 226 14.46 1.97 -11.74
C ASN A 226 13.88 0.67 -12.32
N ASP A 227 14.74 -0.33 -12.50
CA ASP A 227 14.36 -1.66 -13.01
C ASP A 227 13.26 -2.34 -12.18
N GLY A 228 13.26 -2.15 -10.86
CA GLY A 228 12.25 -2.73 -9.97
C GLY A 228 10.85 -2.16 -10.23
N LEU A 229 10.75 -0.83 -10.38
CA LEU A 229 9.50 -0.16 -10.75
C LEU A 229 9.04 -0.56 -12.14
N ARG A 230 9.97 -0.63 -13.10
CA ARG A 230 9.66 -1.00 -14.48
C ARG A 230 9.06 -2.40 -14.59
N ARG A 231 9.62 -3.38 -13.87
CA ARG A 231 9.07 -4.75 -13.84
C ARG A 231 7.65 -4.79 -13.27
N LYS A 232 7.36 -4.03 -12.21
CA LYS A 232 6.00 -3.94 -11.66
C LYS A 232 5.05 -3.15 -12.56
N TYR A 233 5.53 -2.11 -13.21
CA TYR A 233 4.74 -1.36 -14.18
C TYR A 233 4.29 -2.23 -15.36
N ASP A 234 5.12 -3.16 -15.82
CA ASP A 234 4.67 -4.13 -16.85
C ASP A 234 3.50 -5.01 -16.37
N ALA A 235 3.40 -5.29 -15.06
CA ALA A 235 2.24 -5.99 -14.49
C ALA A 235 0.96 -5.12 -14.52
N LEU A 236 1.07 -3.80 -14.41
CA LEU A 236 -0.05 -2.86 -14.45
C LEU A 236 -0.87 -2.98 -15.75
N LYS A 237 -0.20 -3.24 -16.88
CA LYS A 237 -0.85 -3.45 -18.19
C LYS A 237 -1.82 -4.64 -18.15
N TYR A 238 -1.43 -5.71 -17.46
CA TYR A 238 -2.28 -6.89 -17.30
C TYR A 238 -3.44 -6.62 -16.34
N ASN A 239 -3.20 -5.84 -15.28
CA ASN A 239 -4.25 -5.40 -14.35
C ASN A 239 -5.30 -4.56 -15.05
N LEU A 240 -4.90 -3.58 -15.88
CA LEU A 240 -5.84 -2.77 -16.65
C LEU A 240 -6.67 -3.65 -17.60
N LYS A 241 -6.03 -4.55 -18.33
CA LYS A 241 -6.73 -5.48 -19.23
C LYS A 241 -7.76 -6.33 -18.46
N LYS A 242 -7.40 -6.84 -17.29
CA LYS A 242 -8.28 -7.66 -16.46
C LYS A 242 -9.51 -6.87 -15.98
N VAL A 243 -9.32 -5.64 -15.48
CA VAL A 243 -10.43 -4.82 -15.02
C VAL A 243 -11.31 -4.34 -16.18
N ASN A 244 -10.72 -4.00 -17.33
CA ASN A 244 -11.49 -3.64 -18.52
C ASN A 244 -12.35 -4.80 -19.03
N ASN A 245 -11.84 -6.03 -19.02
CA ASN A 245 -12.63 -7.21 -19.37
C ASN A 245 -13.81 -7.40 -18.42
N ILE A 246 -13.59 -7.19 -17.12
CA ILE A 246 -14.66 -7.23 -16.11
C ILE A 246 -15.73 -6.18 -16.40
N VAL A 247 -15.34 -4.93 -16.64
CA VAL A 247 -16.26 -3.84 -16.96
C VAL A 247 -17.03 -4.13 -18.25
N TYR A 248 -16.35 -4.68 -19.25
CA TYR A 248 -16.97 -5.09 -20.51
C TYR A 248 -18.03 -6.17 -20.29
N ASP A 249 -17.74 -7.21 -19.53
CA ASP A 249 -18.69 -8.29 -19.22
C ASP A 249 -19.92 -7.77 -18.46
N LEU A 250 -19.73 -6.86 -17.51
CA LEU A 250 -20.80 -6.21 -16.75
C LEU A 250 -21.65 -5.28 -17.63
N SER A 251 -21.00 -4.54 -18.54
CA SER A 251 -21.65 -3.64 -19.49
C SER A 251 -22.50 -4.42 -20.49
N LEU A 252 -21.98 -5.52 -21.05
CA LEU A 252 -22.74 -6.39 -21.96
C LEU A 252 -24.02 -6.93 -21.33
N ARG A 253 -23.99 -7.18 -20.01
CA ARG A 253 -25.15 -7.67 -19.23
C ARG A 253 -26.06 -6.56 -18.71
N GLN A 254 -25.79 -5.29 -19.05
CA GLN A 254 -26.55 -4.13 -18.58
C GLN A 254 -26.63 -4.06 -17.04
N LEU A 255 -25.55 -4.45 -16.36
CA LEU A 255 -25.46 -4.47 -14.90
C LEU A 255 -24.89 -3.17 -14.31
N LEU A 256 -24.38 -2.27 -15.16
CA LEU A 256 -23.87 -0.96 -14.76
C LEU A 256 -24.99 0.08 -14.91
N SER A 257 -25.45 0.64 -13.79
CA SER A 257 -26.56 1.62 -13.75
C SER A 257 -26.12 3.06 -13.51
N THR A 258 -24.86 3.27 -13.12
CA THR A 258 -24.38 4.55 -12.60
C THR A 258 -23.27 5.13 -13.47
N GLN A 259 -23.36 6.42 -13.75
CA GLN A 259 -22.28 7.14 -14.42
C GLN A 259 -21.20 7.53 -13.41
N VAL A 260 -19.95 7.15 -13.68
CA VAL A 260 -18.81 7.54 -12.87
C VAL A 260 -18.03 8.60 -13.63
N VAL A 261 -17.74 9.73 -13.00
CA VAL A 261 -16.83 10.77 -13.50
C VAL A 261 -15.73 10.91 -12.45
N LEU A 262 -14.50 10.57 -12.83
CA LEU A 262 -13.33 10.80 -11.98
C LEU A 262 -12.55 11.95 -12.61
N THR A 263 -12.26 12.98 -11.81
CA THR A 263 -11.54 14.20 -12.23
C THR A 263 -10.17 14.29 -11.59
#